data_AF-A0A948RBW2-F1
#
_entry.id   AF-A0A948RBW2-F1
#
_cell.length_a   1.000
_cell.length_b   1.000
_cell.length_c   1.000
_cell.angle_alpha   90.00
_cell.angle_beta   90.00
_cell.angle_gamma   90.00
#
_symmetry.space_group_name_H-M   'P 1'
#
loop_
_entity.id
_entity.type
_entity.pdbx_description
1 polymer ?
#
loop_
_entity_poly.entity_id
_entity_poly.type
_entity_poly.pdbx_seq_one_letter_code
_entity_poly.pdbx_strand_id
1 'polypeptide(L)' 'MGRYTAAVCRLCRRSGEKLMIKGDRCFTPKCAVEKRPKPPGQQISRRRRRISDRGLQLREKQKARWSYG' A
#
# COMPACT_ATOMS: atom_id res chain seq x y z
N MET A 1 10.14 -17.51 -9.65
CA MET A 1 9.52 -16.26 -9.16
C MET A 1 9.69 -16.21 -7.65
N GLY A 2 10.31 -15.15 -7.12
CA GLY A 2 10.54 -15.00 -5.66
C GLY A 2 9.37 -14.31 -4.97
N ARG A 3 9.03 -14.78 -3.76
CA ARG A 3 8.10 -14.07 -2.86
C ARG A 3 8.69 -12.72 -2.46
N TYR A 4 7.83 -11.73 -2.27
CA TYR A 4 8.24 -10.41 -1.81
C TYR A 4 8.55 -10.44 -0.30
N THR A 5 9.82 -10.29 0.08
CA THR A 5 10.30 -10.40 1.48
C THR A 5 10.63 -9.05 2.13
N ALA A 6 10.62 -7.96 1.37
CA ALA A 6 10.94 -6.64 1.89
C ALA A 6 9.78 -6.02 2.70
N ALA A 7 9.97 -4.80 3.22
CA ALA A 7 9.03 -4.14 4.12
C ALA A 7 7.57 -4.13 3.57
N VAL A 8 6.68 -4.90 4.21
CA VAL A 8 5.28 -5.13 3.79
C VAL A 8 4.35 -3.95 4.09
N CYS A 9 4.57 -3.22 5.19
CA CYS A 9 3.72 -2.06 5.54
C CYS A 9 3.75 -0.93 4.49
N ARG A 10 4.80 -0.88 3.65
CA ARG A 10 4.88 0.09 2.54
C ARG A 10 3.83 -0.19 1.47
N LEU A 11 3.44 -1.46 1.30
CA LEU A 11 2.42 -1.89 0.35
C LEU A 11 1.05 -1.37 0.80
N CYS A 12 0.68 -1.56 2.07
CA CYS A 12 -0.55 -1.01 2.65
C CYS A 12 -0.61 0.52 2.52
N ARG A 13 0.51 1.22 2.75
CA ARG A 13 0.58 2.68 2.57
C ARG A 13 0.46 3.12 1.11
N ARG A 14 0.90 2.29 0.16
CA ARG A 14 0.77 2.57 -1.28
C ARG A 14 -0.64 2.29 -1.78
N SER A 15 -1.29 1.22 -1.31
CA SER A 15 -2.69 0.89 -1.62
C SER A 15 -3.66 1.87 -0.96
N GLY A 16 -3.28 2.50 0.15
CA GLY A 16 -4.13 3.43 0.89
C GLY A 16 -5.14 2.72 1.81
N GLU A 17 -5.04 1.41 1.94
CA GLU A 17 -5.92 0.57 2.74
C GLU A 17 -5.13 -0.44 3.58
N LYS A 18 -5.73 -0.91 4.67
CA LYS A 18 -5.14 -1.96 5.52
C LYS A 18 -5.32 -3.33 4.84
N LEU A 19 -4.22 -3.87 4.31
CA LEU A 19 -4.18 -5.23 3.72
C LEU A 19 -3.96 -6.35 4.75
N MET A 20 -3.88 -6.02 6.05
CA MET A 20 -3.75 -6.98 7.16
C MET A 20 -2.58 -8.00 7.09
N ILE A 21 -1.56 -7.74 6.25
CA ILE A 21 -0.42 -8.64 5.99
C ILE A 21 0.42 -8.96 7.25
N LYS A 22 0.37 -8.11 8.29
CA LYS A 22 1.11 -8.32 9.56
C LYS A 22 0.24 -8.86 10.71
N GLY A 23 -1.00 -9.26 10.45
CA GLY A 23 -1.91 -9.78 11.48
C GLY A 23 -2.09 -8.80 12.65
N ASP A 24 -1.78 -9.25 13.87
CA ASP A 24 -2.02 -8.55 15.14
C ASP A 24 -1.50 -7.11 15.15
N ARG A 25 -0.32 -6.86 14.56
CA ARG A 25 0.26 -5.52 14.52
C ARG A 25 -0.61 -4.52 13.74
N CYS A 26 -1.42 -4.97 12.78
CA CYS A 26 -2.29 -4.12 11.98
C CYS A 26 -3.50 -3.58 12.76
N PHE A 27 -3.88 -4.22 13.87
CA PHE A 27 -4.92 -3.76 14.79
C PHE A 27 -4.40 -2.77 15.85
N THR A 28 -3.09 -2.79 16.11
CA THR A 28 -2.49 -1.87 17.09
C THR A 28 -2.28 -0.46 16.51
N PRO A 29 -2.20 0.58 17.38
CA PRO A 29 -1.85 1.95 16.96
C PRO A 29 -0.43 2.07 16.39
N LYS A 30 0.37 0.99 16.46
CA LYS A 30 1.70 0.90 15.84
C LYS A 30 1.62 0.64 14.33
N CYS A 31 0.42 0.54 13.75
CA CYS A 31 0.20 0.35 12.32
C CYS A 31 0.73 1.55 11.51
N ALA A 32 1.50 1.28 10.46
CA ALA A 32 2.10 2.33 9.65
C ALA A 32 1.07 3.12 8.82
N VAL A 33 -0.10 2.53 8.55
CA VAL A 33 -1.20 3.18 7.81
C VAL A 33 -1.82 4.28 8.66
N GLU A 34 -2.06 4.02 9.94
CA GLU A 34 -2.62 5.01 10.88
C GLU A 34 -1.62 6.13 11.17
N LYS A 35 -0.36 5.77 11.45
CA LYS A 35 0.68 6.76 11.75
C LYS A 35 1.08 7.61 10.53
N ARG A 36 1.03 7.04 9.32
CA ARG A 36 1.55 7.66 8.10
C ARG A 36 0.69 7.28 6.89
N PRO A 37 -0.51 7.86 6.72
CA PRO A 37 -1.46 7.47 5.67
C PRO A 37 -0.99 7.83 4.24
N LYS A 38 0.05 8.65 4.10
CA LYS A 38 0.59 9.05 2.80
C LYS A 38 1.38 7.91 2.15
N PRO A 39 1.40 7.80 0.80
CA PRO A 39 2.23 6.84 0.09
C PRO A 39 3.72 6.94 0.46
N PRO A 40 4.48 5.84 0.39
CA PRO A 40 5.91 5.86 0.65
C PRO A 40 6.69 6.54 -0.49
N GLY A 41 7.81 7.18 -0.13
CA GLY A 41 8.71 7.89 -1.06
C GLY A 41 8.69 9.40 -0.88
N GLN A 42 9.63 10.10 -1.54
CA GLN A 42 9.69 11.56 -1.55
C GLN A 42 8.48 12.10 -2.31
N GLN A 43 7.64 12.88 -1.63
CA GLN A 43 6.47 13.49 -2.24
C GLN A 43 6.92 14.78 -2.92
N ILE A 44 7.32 14.69 -4.19
CA ILE A 44 7.55 15.88 -5.01
C ILE A 44 6.20 16.61 -5.11
N SER A 45 6.19 17.91 -4.82
CA SER A 45 5.03 18.82 -4.88
C SER A 45 4.46 18.95 -6.30
N ARG A 46 4.01 17.84 -6.88
CA ARG A 46 3.27 17.80 -8.12
C ARG A 46 1.86 17.38 -7.74
N ARG A 47 0.91 18.27 -8.01
CA ARG A 47 -0.54 18.03 -7.97
C ARG A 47 -0.82 16.57 -8.36
N ARG A 48 -1.54 15.82 -7.52
CA ARG A 48 -1.87 14.41 -7.81
C ARG A 48 -2.55 14.37 -9.18
N ARG A 49 -1.87 13.82 -10.19
CA ARG A 49 -2.44 13.64 -11.51
C ARG A 49 -3.63 12.69 -11.39
N ARG A 50 -4.71 12.98 -12.10
CA ARG A 50 -5.86 12.07 -12.23
C ARG A 50 -5.32 10.73 -12.77
N ILE A 51 -5.71 9.65 -12.11
CA ILE A 51 -5.30 8.29 -12.49
C ILE A 51 -6.13 7.92 -13.72
N SER A 52 -5.52 7.29 -14.73
CA SER A 52 -6.24 6.73 -15.88
C SER A 52 -7.01 5.46 -15.49
N ASP A 53 -7.98 5.04 -16.30
CA ASP A 53 -8.76 3.82 -16.01
C ASP A 53 -7.89 2.57 -15.91
N ARG A 54 -6.91 2.43 -16.80
CA ARG A 54 -5.87 1.37 -16.69
C ARG A 54 -5.08 1.50 -15.39
N GLY A 55 -4.78 2.71 -14.93
CA GLY A 55 -4.10 2.94 -13.67
C GLY A 55 -4.92 2.51 -12.44
N LEU A 56 -6.24 2.65 -12.49
CA LEU A 56 -7.16 2.13 -11.47
C LEU A 56 -7.15 0.60 -11.48
N GLN A 57 -7.33 -0.03 -12.65
CA GLN A 57 -7.27 -1.48 -12.79
C GLN A 57 -5.93 -2.06 -12.30
N LEU A 58 -4.82 -1.41 -12.61
CA LEU A 58 -3.51 -1.80 -12.12
C LEU A 58 -3.41 -1.72 -10.60
N ARG A 59 -3.98 -0.71 -9.96
CA ARG A 59 -3.98 -0.60 -8.50
C ARG A 59 -4.78 -1.73 -7.85
N GLU A 60 -5.97 -2.02 -8.35
CA GLU A 60 -6.80 -3.13 -7.85
C GLU A 60 -6.12 -4.48 -8.03
N LYS A 61 -5.50 -4.72 -9.20
CA LYS A 61 -4.69 -5.92 -9.44
C LYS A 61 -3.56 -6.06 -8.43
N GLN A 62 -2.81 -4.98 -8.17
CA GLN A 62 -1.71 -5.01 -7.20
C GLN A 62 -2.23 -5.21 -5.77
N LYS A 63 -3.38 -4.62 -5.42
CA LYS A 63 -4.04 -4.81 -4.13
C LYS A 63 -4.35 -6.28 -3.90
N ALA A 64 -5.04 -6.93 -4.85
CA ALA A 64 -5.35 -8.36 -4.79
C ALA A 64 -4.08 -9.22 -4.66
N ARG A 65 -3.05 -8.94 -5.48
CA ARG A 65 -1.78 -9.65 -5.41
C ARG A 65 -1.15 -9.62 -4.02
N TRP A 66 -1.13 -8.46 -3.36
CA TRP A 66 -0.48 -8.33 -2.04
C TRP A 66 -1.34 -8.80 -0.88
N SER A 67 -2.67 -8.80 -1.02
CA SER A 67 -3.56 -9.37 -0.02
C SER A 67 -3.39 -10.89 0.09
N TYR A 68 -3.23 -11.57 -1.04
CA TYR A 68 -3.18 -13.03 -1.09
C TYR A 68 -1.76 -13.62 -1.21
N GLY A 69 -0.77 -12.83 -1.63
CA GLY A 69 0.64 -13.22 -1.65
C GLY A 69 1.08 -13.93 -2.92
#